data_AF-A0A379X1M0-F1
#
_entry.id   AF-A0A379X1M0-F1
#
_cell.length_a   1.000
_cell.length_b   1.000
_cell.length_c   1.000
_cell.angle_alpha   90.00
_cell.angle_beta   90.00
_cell.angle_gamma   90.00
#
_symmetry.space_group_name_H-M   'P 1'
#
loop_
_entity.id
_entity.type
_entity.pdbx_description
1 polymer ?
#
loop_
_entity_poly.entity_id
_entity_poly.type
_entity_poly.pdbx_seq_one_letter_code
_entity_poly.pdbx_strand_id
1 'polypeptide(L)'
;MDVKLRDVVIGMGACTDSKVNRIRFKDHDFAAIADFDMVRNAVDAAKALGVDARVGNLFSADLFYSPDGEMFDVMEKYGVLGVEMEAAGIYGVAAEFGAKALTICTVSDHIRTTSRPLPLSVRRPSTT
;
A
#
# COMPACT_ATOMS: atom_id res chain seq x y z
N MET A 1 9.38 -9.72 7.48
CA MET A 1 8.10 -9.00 7.69
C MET A 1 7.15 -9.93 8.41
N ASP A 2 6.37 -9.43 9.39
CA ASP A 2 5.33 -10.22 10.06
C ASP A 2 3.93 -9.87 9.53
N VAL A 3 3.78 -9.71 8.20
CA VAL A 3 2.48 -9.42 7.56
C VAL A 3 1.87 -10.75 7.15
N LYS A 4 0.62 -11.02 7.51
CA LYS A 4 -0.06 -12.30 7.24
C LYS A 4 -1.17 -12.12 6.21
N LEU A 5 -1.55 -13.23 5.57
CA LEU A 5 -2.72 -13.24 4.69
C LEU A 5 -3.95 -12.76 5.48
N ARG A 6 -4.77 -11.91 4.84
CA ARG A 6 -5.95 -11.22 5.40
C ARG A 6 -5.66 -10.03 6.33
N ASP A 7 -4.40 -9.73 6.62
CA ASP A 7 -4.09 -8.50 7.35
C ASP A 7 -4.55 -7.29 6.55
N VAL A 8 -4.97 -6.24 7.26
CA VAL A 8 -5.32 -4.95 6.67
C VAL A 8 -4.14 -4.02 6.82
N VAL A 9 -3.74 -3.38 5.72
CA VAL A 9 -2.66 -2.40 5.68
C VAL A 9 -3.23 -1.04 5.28
N ILE A 10 -3.02 -0.04 6.13
CA ILE A 10 -3.35 1.36 5.91
C ILE A 10 -2.05 2.05 5.42
N GLY A 11 -2.03 2.46 4.16
CA GLY A 11 -0.84 3.05 3.54
C GLY A 11 -0.66 4.51 3.93
N MET A 12 0.10 4.81 4.98
CA MET A 12 0.42 6.19 5.36
C MET A 12 1.28 6.89 4.30
N GLY A 13 2.15 6.12 3.64
CA GLY A 13 2.95 6.58 2.52
C GLY A 13 3.07 5.50 1.45
N ALA A 14 3.54 5.91 0.27
CA ALA A 14 3.74 5.01 -0.87
C ALA A 14 5.06 5.32 -1.57
N CYS A 15 5.98 4.35 -1.54
CA CYS A 15 7.16 4.33 -2.39
C CYS A 15 6.76 3.94 -3.81
N THR A 16 7.62 4.19 -4.81
CA THR A 16 7.35 3.78 -6.19
C THR A 16 8.61 3.70 -7.05
N ASP A 17 8.63 2.78 -8.01
CA ASP A 17 9.58 2.74 -9.13
C ASP A 17 9.14 3.64 -10.30
N SER A 18 7.89 4.09 -10.30
CA SER A 18 7.35 4.99 -11.31
C SER A 18 8.05 6.34 -11.32
N LYS A 19 8.26 6.88 -12.53
CA LYS A 19 8.84 8.22 -12.72
C LYS A 19 7.83 9.35 -12.57
N VAL A 20 6.52 9.05 -12.46
CA VAL A 20 5.45 10.06 -12.46
C VAL A 20 5.65 11.11 -11.37
N ASN A 21 5.95 10.68 -10.13
CA ASN A 21 6.14 11.61 -9.02
C ASN A 21 7.43 12.43 -9.13
N ARG A 22 8.50 11.87 -9.71
CA ARG A 22 9.73 12.61 -9.99
C ARG A 22 9.50 13.69 -11.04
N ILE A 23 8.80 13.36 -12.13
CA ILE A 23 8.43 14.33 -13.16
C ILE A 23 7.56 15.45 -12.57
N ARG A 24 6.54 15.10 -11.78
CA ARG A 24 5.68 16.07 -11.07
C ARG A 24 6.48 17.00 -10.16
N PHE A 25 7.54 16.49 -9.53
CA PHE A 25 8.31 17.19 -8.52
C PHE A 25 9.71 17.63 -9.01
N LYS A 26 9.84 17.89 -10.32
CA LYS A 26 11.07 18.43 -10.94
C LYS A 26 12.33 17.59 -10.65
N ASP A 27 12.22 16.28 -10.85
CA ASP A 27 13.25 15.27 -10.62
C ASP A 27 13.77 15.15 -9.18
N HIS A 28 13.06 15.74 -8.22
CA HIS A 28 13.27 15.48 -6.79
C HIS A 28 12.35 14.37 -6.29
N ASP A 29 12.68 13.82 -5.11
CA ASP A 29 11.86 12.80 -4.47
C ASP A 29 10.66 13.44 -3.77
N PHE A 30 9.47 13.23 -4.33
CA PHE A 30 8.21 13.57 -3.70
C PHE A 30 7.77 12.46 -2.75
N ALA A 31 7.58 12.81 -1.47
CA ALA A 31 7.02 11.89 -0.49
C ALA A 31 5.49 11.78 -0.66
N ALA A 32 5.04 10.76 -1.40
CA ALA A 32 3.63 10.47 -1.58
C ALA A 32 3.02 9.92 -0.28
N ILE A 33 2.20 10.74 0.40
CA ILE A 33 1.58 10.43 1.69
C ILE A 33 0.06 10.58 1.64
N ALA A 34 -0.62 9.82 2.49
CA ALA A 34 -2.07 9.92 2.69
C ALA A 34 -2.46 11.16 3.50
N ASP A 35 -3.74 11.52 3.46
CA ASP A 35 -4.32 12.51 4.38
C ASP A 35 -4.36 11.95 5.81
N PHE A 36 -3.80 12.70 6.76
CA PHE A 36 -3.67 12.26 8.14
C PHE A 36 -5.04 12.00 8.82
N ASP A 37 -6.05 12.84 8.57
CA ASP A 37 -7.36 12.64 9.20
C ASP A 37 -8.02 11.36 8.67
N MET A 38 -7.88 11.06 7.38
CA MET A 38 -8.35 9.79 6.82
C MET A 38 -7.62 8.60 7.45
N VAL A 39 -6.29 8.67 7.60
CA VAL A 39 -5.49 7.62 8.27
C VAL A 39 -5.98 7.41 9.70
N ARG A 40 -6.11 8.48 10.50
CA ARG A 40 -6.59 8.40 11.89
C ARG A 40 -7.96 7.75 11.96
N ASN A 41 -8.90 8.24 11.15
CA ASN A 41 -10.27 7.74 11.15
C ASN A 41 -10.34 6.26 10.73
N ALA A 42 -9.51 5.82 9.78
CA ALA A 42 -9.43 4.41 9.37
C ALA A 42 -8.84 3.52 10.48
N VAL A 43 -7.81 3.99 11.19
CA VAL A 43 -7.23 3.30 12.35
C VAL A 43 -8.26 3.15 13.46
N ASP A 44 -9.00 4.20 13.76
CA ASP A 44 -10.03 4.17 14.81
C ASP A 44 -11.19 3.24 14.44
N ALA A 45 -11.61 3.25 13.17
CA ALA A 45 -12.61 2.32 12.65
C ALA A 45 -12.15 0.85 12.74
N ALA A 46 -10.90 0.56 12.35
CA ALA A 46 -10.33 -0.78 12.45
C ALA A 46 -10.31 -1.28 13.90
N LYS A 47 -9.88 -0.43 14.86
CA LYS A 47 -9.91 -0.74 16.30
C LYS A 47 -11.32 -1.02 16.79
N ALA A 48 -12.30 -0.20 16.41
CA ALA A 48 -13.69 -0.39 16.81
C ALA A 48 -14.28 -1.73 16.29
N LEU A 49 -13.80 -2.19 15.13
CA LEU A 49 -14.18 -3.48 14.53
C LEU A 49 -13.35 -4.67 15.04
N GLY A 50 -12.38 -4.45 15.92
CA GLY A 50 -11.45 -5.49 16.39
C GLY A 50 -10.52 -6.02 15.29
N VAL A 51 -10.30 -5.23 14.24
CA VAL A 51 -9.36 -5.55 13.15
C VAL A 51 -7.99 -4.98 13.49
N ASP A 52 -6.98 -5.85 13.54
CA ASP A 52 -5.59 -5.44 13.74
C ASP A 52 -5.01 -4.91 12.42
N ALA A 53 -5.23 -3.61 12.17
CA ALA A 53 -4.73 -2.93 10.97
C ALA A 53 -3.32 -2.38 11.19
N ARG A 54 -2.44 -2.61 10.21
CA ARG A 54 -1.05 -2.14 10.20
C ARG A 54 -0.96 -0.82 9.45
N VAL A 55 -0.20 0.14 9.96
CA VAL A 55 0.00 1.45 9.32
C VAL A 55 1.45 1.59 8.90
N GLY A 56 1.71 1.98 7.65
CA GLY A 56 3.08 2.17 7.16
C GLY A 56 3.18 2.46 5.68
N ASN A 57 4.34 2.20 5.08
CA ASN A 57 4.56 2.42 3.66
C ASN A 57 4.10 1.23 2.81
N LEU A 58 3.44 1.54 1.70
CA LEU A 58 3.24 0.63 0.57
C LEU A 58 4.33 0.90 -0.49
N PHE A 59 4.47 -0.02 -1.44
CA PHE A 59 5.25 0.20 -2.65
C PHE A 59 4.35 0.04 -3.88
N SER A 60 4.17 1.12 -4.63
CA SER A 60 3.44 1.14 -5.89
C SER A 60 4.37 0.77 -7.04
N ALA A 61 4.26 -0.46 -7.54
CA ALA A 61 5.06 -0.98 -8.63
C ALA A 61 4.40 -0.75 -9.99
N ASP A 62 5.17 -0.33 -11.00
CA ASP A 62 4.71 -0.26 -12.39
C ASP A 62 4.59 -1.67 -13.02
N LEU A 63 5.37 -2.64 -12.54
CA LEU A 63 5.43 -3.99 -13.08
C LEU A 63 5.02 -5.04 -12.03
N PHE A 64 4.01 -5.83 -12.38
CA PHE A 64 3.63 -7.00 -11.56
C PHE A 64 4.72 -8.08 -11.57
N TYR A 65 5.34 -8.33 -12.74
CA TYR A 65 6.44 -9.28 -12.90
C TYR A 65 7.77 -8.51 -12.97
N SER A 66 8.33 -8.19 -11.80
CA SER A 66 9.65 -7.57 -11.73
C SER A 66 10.75 -8.58 -12.10
N PRO A 67 11.69 -8.23 -13.00
CA PRO A 67 12.88 -9.04 -13.24
C PRO A 67 13.89 -8.92 -12.09
N ASP A 68 13.77 -7.90 -11.24
CA ASP A 68 14.63 -7.67 -10.08
C ASP A 68 13.95 -8.20 -8.81
N GLY A 69 14.37 -9.40 -8.39
CA GLY A 69 13.90 -10.03 -7.16
C GLY A 69 14.55 -9.49 -5.88
N GLU A 70 15.72 -8.85 -5.97
CA GLU A 70 16.44 -8.31 -4.80
C GLU A 70 15.72 -7.08 -4.23
N MET A 71 14.92 -6.41 -5.06
CA MET A 71 14.12 -5.27 -4.62
C MET A 71 13.17 -5.61 -3.46
N PHE A 72 12.67 -6.86 -3.36
CA PHE A 72 11.85 -7.28 -2.22
C PHE A 72 12.64 -7.30 -0.90
N ASP A 73 13.92 -7.69 -0.92
CA ASP A 73 14.80 -7.65 0.25
C ASP A 73 15.03 -6.20 0.70
N VAL A 74 15.20 -5.28 -0.26
CA VAL A 74 15.35 -3.85 0.01
C VAL A 74 14.08 -3.29 0.63
N MET A 75 12.90 -3.54 0.04
CA MET A 75 11.61 -3.10 0.59
C MET A 75 11.42 -3.57 2.03
N GLU A 76 11.71 -4.84 2.30
CA GLU A 76 11.63 -5.42 3.63
C GLU A 76 12.59 -4.75 4.62
N LYS A 77 13.85 -4.50 4.21
CA LYS A 77 14.84 -3.79 5.04
C LYS A 77 14.38 -2.38 5.44
N TYR A 78 13.67 -1.69 4.56
CA TYR A 78 13.14 -0.34 4.81
C TYR A 78 11.73 -0.34 5.44
N GLY A 79 11.18 -1.52 5.78
CA GLY A 79 9.90 -1.63 6.49
C GLY A 79 8.67 -1.33 5.63
N VAL A 80 8.76 -1.44 4.30
CA VAL A 80 7.58 -1.44 3.42
C VAL A 80 6.70 -2.63 3.80
N LEU A 81 5.39 -2.42 3.90
CA LEU A 81 4.42 -3.40 4.39
C LEU A 81 3.76 -4.25 3.29
N GLY A 82 3.76 -3.77 2.06
CA GLY A 82 3.14 -4.48 0.94
C GLY A 82 3.40 -3.79 -0.39
N VAL A 83 3.13 -4.54 -1.47
CA VAL A 83 3.23 -4.07 -2.85
C VAL A 83 1.82 -3.98 -3.43
N GLU A 84 1.53 -2.85 -4.05
CA GLU A 84 0.33 -2.57 -4.85
C GLU A 84 0.75 -1.72 -6.06
N MET A 85 -0.16 -1.09 -6.82
CA MET A 85 0.21 -0.45 -8.09
C MET A 85 -0.33 0.99 -8.24
N GLU A 86 -0.94 1.59 -7.21
CA GLU A 86 -1.75 2.81 -7.39
C GLU A 86 -1.50 3.93 -6.36
N ALA A 87 -1.14 3.60 -5.11
CA ALA A 87 -1.14 4.53 -3.98
C ALA A 87 -0.23 5.76 -4.20
N ALA A 88 0.98 5.57 -4.71
CA ALA A 88 1.92 6.65 -4.98
C ALA A 88 1.39 7.63 -6.04
N GLY A 89 0.62 7.13 -7.01
CA GLY A 89 -0.01 7.94 -8.04
C GLY A 89 -1.16 8.77 -7.46
N ILE A 90 -2.10 8.13 -6.77
CA ILE A 90 -3.30 8.81 -6.25
C ILE A 90 -2.96 9.84 -5.17
N TYR A 91 -1.96 9.59 -4.33
CA TYR A 91 -1.49 10.57 -3.34
C TYR A 91 -0.87 11.80 -3.99
N GLY A 92 -0.09 11.61 -5.06
CA GLY A 92 0.46 12.72 -5.82
C GLY A 92 -0.61 13.56 -6.52
N VAL A 93 -1.65 12.92 -7.09
CA VAL A 93 -2.80 13.62 -7.69
C VAL A 93 -3.59 14.37 -6.62
N ALA A 94 -3.87 13.75 -5.48
CA ALA A 94 -4.61 14.40 -4.40
C ALA A 94 -3.88 15.66 -3.90
N ALA A 95 -2.56 15.57 -3.72
CA ALA A 95 -1.73 16.72 -3.34
C ALA A 95 -1.77 17.84 -4.39
N GLU A 96 -1.74 17.51 -5.68
CA GLU A 96 -1.77 18.48 -6.79
C GLU A 96 -3.08 19.27 -6.85
N PHE A 97 -4.21 18.64 -6.52
CA PHE A 97 -5.54 19.26 -6.61
C PHE A 97 -6.13 19.68 -5.25
N GLY A 98 -5.37 19.59 -4.16
CA GLY A 98 -5.85 19.94 -2.82
C GLY A 98 -6.97 19.02 -2.30
N ALA A 99 -6.99 17.77 -2.75
CA ALA A 99 -7.93 16.74 -2.31
C ALA A 99 -7.32 15.87 -1.19
N LYS A 100 -8.16 15.02 -0.58
CA LYS A 100 -7.76 14.04 0.42
C LYS A 100 -7.78 12.64 -0.18
N ALA A 101 -6.80 11.81 0.15
CA ALA A 101 -6.72 10.42 -0.30
C ALA A 101 -6.16 9.51 0.79
N LEU A 102 -6.59 8.24 0.75
CA LEU A 102 -6.08 7.14 1.54
C LEU A 102 -6.24 5.83 0.77
N THR A 103 -5.21 5.00 0.80
CA THR A 103 -5.22 3.62 0.32
C THR A 103 -5.24 2.65 1.50
N ILE A 104 -6.16 1.69 1.45
CA ILE A 104 -6.26 0.56 2.38
C ILE A 104 -6.21 -0.72 1.55
N CYS A 105 -5.32 -1.64 1.90
CA CYS A 105 -5.12 -2.91 1.21
C CYS A 105 -5.42 -4.07 2.16
N THR A 106 -6.00 -5.14 1.62
CA THR A 106 -6.07 -6.44 2.29
C THR A 106 -5.02 -7.36 1.70
N VAL A 107 -4.18 -7.97 2.53
CA VAL A 107 -3.08 -8.82 2.09
C VAL A 107 -3.64 -10.11 1.48
N SER A 108 -3.53 -10.22 0.16
CA SER A 108 -4.12 -11.33 -0.60
C SER A 108 -3.15 -12.48 -0.86
N ASP A 109 -1.86 -12.16 -0.89
CA ASP A 109 -0.76 -13.01 -1.32
C ASP A 109 0.49 -12.66 -0.50
N HIS A 110 1.37 -13.63 -0.25
CA HIS A 110 2.61 -13.40 0.50
C HIS A 110 3.80 -13.75 -0.40
N ILE A 111 4.57 -12.74 -0.82
CA ILE A 111 5.60 -12.87 -1.86
C ILE A 111 6.70 -13.88 -1.48
N ARG A 112 7.01 -14.00 -0.17
CA ARG A 112 8.04 -14.94 0.33
C ARG A 112 7.55 -16.37 0.54
N THR A 113 6.24 -16.56 0.66
CA THR A 113 5.69 -17.83 1.12
C THR A 113 4.96 -18.46 -0.04
N THR A 114 5.30 -19.69 -0.42
CA THR A 114 4.55 -20.49 -1.41
C THR A 114 3.14 -20.86 -0.93
N SER A 115 2.64 -20.22 0.12
CA SER A 115 1.28 -20.36 0.61
C SER A 115 0.31 -19.97 -0.49
N ARG A 116 -0.72 -20.79 -0.67
CA ARG A 116 -1.76 -20.58 -1.66
C ARG A 116 -2.37 -19.17 -1.51
N PRO A 117 -2.52 -18.42 -2.61
CA PRO A 117 -3.29 -17.17 -2.66
C PRO A 117 -4.62 -17.29 -1.91
N LEU A 118 -5.11 -16.18 -1.33
CA LEU A 118 -6.45 -16.19 -0.74
C LEU A 118 -7.48 -16.73 -1.75
N PRO A 119 -8.29 -17.75 -1.38
CA PRO A 119 -9.28 -18.32 -2.29
C PRO A 119 -10.27 -17.26 -2.77
N LEU A 120 -10.74 -17.36 -4.02
CA LEU A 120 -11.72 -16.44 -4.60
C LEU A 120 -13.00 -16.32 -3.75
N SER A 121 -13.40 -17.39 -3.04
CA SER A 121 -14.56 -17.37 -2.13
C SER A 121 -14.41 -16.39 -0.95
N VAL A 122 -13.16 -16.11 -0.55
CA VAL A 122 -12.83 -15.19 0.57
C VAL A 122 -12.56 -13.77 0.06
N ARG A 123 -12.23 -13.60 -1.23
CA ARG A 123 -11.98 -12.29 -1.87
C ARG A 123 -13.27 -11.58 -2.34
N ARG A 124 -14.45 -12.17 -2.15
CA ARG A 124 -15.71 -11.55 -2.60
C ARG A 124 -16.10 -10.40 -1.66
N PRO A 125 -16.54 -9.25 -2.19
CA PRO A 125 -17.30 -8.29 -1.39
C PRO A 125 -18.50 -9.00 -0.78
N SER A 126 -18.87 -8.66 0.46
CA SER A 126 -20.13 -9.10 1.03
C SER A 126 -21.26 -8.52 0.16
N THR A 127 -21.74 -9.31 -0.80
CA THR A 127 -22.98 -9.01 -1.52
C THR A 127 -24.09 -9.04 -0.47
N THR A 128 -24.49 -7.85 -0.06
CA THR A 128 -25.76 -7.56 0.60
C THR A 128 -26.63 -6.90 -0.45
#